data_AF-A0A7S6SAR5-F1
#
_entry.id   AF-A0A7S6SAR5-F1
#
_cell.length_a   1.000
_cell.length_b   1.000
_cell.length_c   1.000
_cell.angle_alpha   90.00
_cell.angle_beta   90.00
_cell.angle_gamma   90.00
#
_symmetry.space_group_name_H-M   'P 1'
#
loop_
_entity.id
_entity.type
_entity.pdbx_description
1 polymer ?
#
loop_
_entity_poly.entity_id
_entity_poly.type
_entity_poly.pdbx_seq_one_letter_code
_entity_poly.pdbx_strand_id
1 'polypeptide(L)'
;MRARRYGDDAIAYLHYFKGSGDWYITERDMEEEQLQAFGLADLFGDGGELGYISIEELIGADVELDLYWKPKTIGAINKGKSGNSEGRYTELTG
;
A
#
# COMPACT_ATOMS: atom_id res chain seq x y z
N MET A 1 10.77 9.09 12.47
CA MET A 1 9.31 8.85 12.49
C MET A 1 8.55 10.12 12.17
N ARG A 2 8.16 10.31 10.92
CA ARG A 2 7.41 11.47 10.41
C ARG A 2 6.02 11.09 9.88
N ALA A 3 5.66 9.82 9.71
CA ALA A 3 4.47 9.39 8.94
C ALA A 3 3.19 9.28 9.76
N ARG A 4 3.29 8.92 11.05
CA ARG A 4 2.13 8.91 11.97
C ARG A 4 1.35 10.23 12.02
N ARG A 5 2.01 11.35 11.71
CA ARG A 5 1.46 12.71 11.82
C ARG A 5 0.83 13.25 10.54
N TYR A 6 0.94 12.55 9.41
CA TYR A 6 0.39 13.01 8.13
C TYR A 6 -0.83 12.22 7.64
N GLY A 7 -1.06 10.99 8.13
CA GLY A 7 -2.24 10.20 7.74
C GLY A 7 -2.38 10.09 6.21
N ASP A 8 -3.50 10.55 5.67
CA ASP A 8 -3.80 10.57 4.23
C ASP A 8 -2.80 11.39 3.39
N ASP A 9 -2.13 12.38 3.99
CA ASP A 9 -1.13 13.21 3.29
C ASP A 9 0.25 12.55 3.22
N ALA A 10 0.45 11.42 3.91
CA ALA A 10 1.71 10.68 3.85
C ALA A 10 1.94 10.17 2.42
N ILE A 11 3.16 10.37 1.88
CA ILE A 11 3.54 9.86 0.56
C ILE A 11 4.00 8.41 0.71
N ALA A 12 3.39 7.50 -0.04
CA ALA A 12 3.90 6.14 -0.21
C ALA A 12 4.95 6.11 -1.31
N TYR A 13 6.21 5.85 -0.94
CA TYR A 13 7.36 5.84 -1.85
C TYR A 13 7.60 4.48 -2.49
N LEU A 14 7.25 3.39 -1.81
CA LEU A 14 7.33 2.03 -2.36
C LEU A 14 5.97 1.35 -2.27
N HIS A 15 5.83 0.33 -3.11
CA HIS A 15 4.68 -0.56 -3.13
C HIS A 15 5.18 -1.99 -3.24
N TYR A 16 4.77 -2.82 -2.30
CA TYR A 16 4.93 -4.27 -2.33
C TYR A 16 3.56 -4.91 -2.55
N PHE A 17 3.49 -6.03 -3.27
CA PHE A 17 2.22 -6.70 -3.53
C PHE A 17 2.38 -8.22 -3.61
N LYS A 18 1.31 -8.93 -3.23
CA LYS A 18 1.16 -10.37 -3.45
C LYS A 18 -0.31 -10.77 -3.41
N GLY A 19 -0.80 -11.37 -4.50
CA GLY A 19 -2.22 -11.73 -4.61
C GLY A 19 -3.10 -10.49 -4.48
N SER A 20 -3.98 -10.45 -3.47
CA SER A 20 -4.83 -9.28 -3.15
C SER A 20 -4.18 -8.31 -2.17
N GLY A 21 -3.04 -8.65 -1.57
CA GLY A 21 -2.40 -7.83 -0.56
C GLY A 21 -1.48 -6.78 -1.17
N ASP A 22 -1.66 -5.54 -0.72
CA ASP A 22 -0.81 -4.39 -1.03
C ASP A 22 -0.17 -3.85 0.25
N TRP A 23 1.10 -3.45 0.17
CA TRP A 23 1.80 -2.73 1.24
C TRP A 23 2.48 -1.48 0.67
N TYR A 24 2.03 -0.31 1.12
CA TYR A 24 2.51 0.98 0.65
C TYR A 24 3.42 1.63 1.69
N ILE A 25 4.72 1.72 1.40
CA ILE A 25 5.73 2.17 2.37
C ILE A 25 5.89 3.68 2.32
N THR A 26 5.65 4.34 3.45
CA THR A 26 5.80 5.79 3.61
C THR A 26 7.13 6.19 4.22
N GLU A 27 7.69 5.33 5.08
CA GLU A 27 9.00 5.52 5.70
C GLU A 27 9.72 4.18 5.77
N ARG A 28 11.02 4.19 5.47
CA ARG A 28 11.89 3.06 5.76
C ARG A 28 12.52 3.25 7.14
N ASP A 29 13.09 2.18 7.70
CA ASP A 29 13.92 2.26 8.89
C ASP A 29 15.06 3.28 8.71
N MET A 30 15.62 3.77 9.80
CA MET A 30 16.83 4.59 9.80
C MET A 30 18.08 3.80 10.23
N GLU A 31 17.92 2.56 10.70
CA GLU A 31 19.03 1.68 11.06
C GLU A 31 19.80 1.16 9.84
N GLU A 32 21.03 0.67 10.06
CA GLU A 32 21.87 0.09 9.00
C GLU A 32 21.18 -1.13 8.35
N GLU A 33 20.55 -1.97 9.17
CA GLU A 33 19.70 -3.07 8.73
C GLU A 33 18.26 -2.58 8.57
N GLN A 34 17.78 -2.52 7.34
CA GLN A 34 16.47 -1.98 6.98
C GLN A 34 15.37 -3.04 7.16
N LEU A 35 15.17 -3.48 8.41
CA LEU A 35 14.29 -4.62 8.74
C LEU A 35 12.82 -4.22 8.88
N GLN A 36 12.54 -2.97 9.23
CA GLN A 36 11.19 -2.45 9.41
C GLN A 36 10.90 -1.24 8.52
N ALA A 37 9.61 -1.01 8.31
CA ALA A 37 9.10 0.14 7.61
C ALA A 37 7.82 0.63 8.27
N PHE A 38 7.37 1.82 7.90
CA PHE A 38 6.05 2.32 8.27
C PHE A 38 5.23 2.61 7.02
N GLY A 39 3.99 2.14 6.97
CA GLY A 39 3.17 2.21 5.77
C GLY A 39 1.76 1.71 5.97
N LEU A 40 1.01 1.66 4.87
CA LEU A 40 -0.35 1.11 4.82
C LEU A 40 -0.27 -0.35 4.38
N ALA A 41 -0.79 -1.27 5.19
CA ALA A 41 -1.00 -2.66 4.80
C ALA A 41 -2.49 -2.85 4.46
N ASP A 42 -2.80 -3.17 3.22
CA ASP A 42 -4.16 -3.39 2.73
C ASP A 42 -4.26 -4.78 2.10
N LEU A 43 -4.66 -5.76 2.91
CA LEU A 43 -4.67 -7.17 2.51
C LEU A 43 -5.87 -7.56 1.64
N PHE A 44 -6.94 -6.78 1.73
CA PHE A 44 -8.25 -7.10 1.14
C PHE A 44 -8.75 -6.03 0.16
N GLY A 45 -8.04 -4.91 0.03
CA GLY A 45 -8.44 -3.79 -0.82
C GLY A 45 -9.55 -2.93 -0.23
N ASP A 46 -9.78 -2.99 1.08
CA ASP A 46 -10.88 -2.33 1.79
C ASP A 46 -10.44 -1.11 2.62
N GLY A 47 -9.21 -0.64 2.41
CA GLY A 47 -8.69 0.60 2.98
C GLY A 47 -7.48 0.41 3.89
N GLY A 48 -7.21 -0.82 4.33
CA GLY A 48 -6.00 -1.21 5.06
C GLY A 48 -5.76 -0.49 6.39
N GLU A 49 -4.59 -0.77 6.99
CA GLU A 49 -4.16 -0.20 8.28
C GLU A 49 -2.77 0.42 8.19
N LEU A 50 -2.62 1.63 8.74
CA LEU A 50 -1.32 2.30 8.86
C LEU A 50 -0.58 1.76 10.09
N GLY A 51 0.61 1.20 9.88
CA GLY A 51 1.38 0.58 10.94
C GLY A 51 2.83 0.31 10.57
N TYR A 52 3.54 -0.34 11.50
CA TYR A 52 4.84 -0.90 11.19
C TYR A 52 4.66 -2.17 10.34
N ILE A 53 5.54 -2.32 9.36
CA ILE A 53 5.58 -3.45 8.43
C ILE A 53 6.99 -4.04 8.52
N SER A 54 7.08 -5.35 8.75
CA SER A 54 8.35 -6.07 8.71
C SER A 54 8.73 -6.36 7.27
N ILE A 55 9.85 -5.78 6.81
CA ILE A 55 10.36 -6.04 5.45
C ILE A 55 10.88 -7.48 5.35
N GLU A 56 11.43 -8.03 6.43
CA GLU A 56 11.85 -9.43 6.48
C GLU A 56 10.70 -10.41 6.29
N GLU A 57 9.54 -10.14 6.90
CA GLU A 57 8.34 -10.97 6.72
C GLU A 57 7.82 -10.89 5.29
N LEU A 58 7.84 -9.70 4.66
CA LEU A 58 7.46 -9.56 3.25
C LEU A 58 8.39 -10.36 2.33
N ILE A 59 9.71 -10.27 2.54
CA ILE A 59 10.70 -11.00 1.74
C ILE A 59 10.55 -12.51 1.98
N GLY A 60 10.44 -12.95 3.23
CA GLY A 60 10.28 -14.36 3.60
C GLY A 60 8.97 -14.96 3.08
N ALA A 61 7.94 -14.14 2.91
CA ALA A 61 6.67 -14.51 2.30
C ALA A 61 6.67 -14.37 0.76
N ASP A 62 7.80 -14.04 0.13
CA ASP A 62 7.94 -13.89 -1.33
C ASP A 62 6.93 -12.87 -1.90
N VAL A 63 6.83 -11.71 -1.23
CA VAL A 63 6.06 -10.55 -1.69
C VAL A 63 6.91 -9.75 -2.66
N GLU A 64 6.31 -9.32 -3.78
CA GLU A 64 7.01 -8.65 -4.87
C GLU A 64 7.12 -7.14 -4.63
N LEU A 65 8.22 -6.54 -5.08
CA LEU A 65 8.37 -5.08 -5.16
C LEU A 65 7.88 -4.58 -6.52
N ASP A 66 6.96 -3.61 -6.52
CA ASP A 66 6.48 -2.97 -7.74
C ASP A 66 7.48 -1.93 -8.27
N LEU A 67 8.17 -2.30 -9.36
CA LEU A 67 9.16 -1.44 -10.02
C LEU A 67 8.55 -0.32 -10.87
N TYR A 68 7.24 -0.34 -11.11
CA TYR A 68 6.51 0.69 -11.87
C TYR A 68 5.76 1.66 -10.97
N TRP A 69 5.83 1.46 -9.65
CA TRP A 69 5.19 2.33 -8.67
C TRP A 69 5.65 3.79 -8.82
N LYS A 70 4.67 4.70 -8.76
CA LYS A 70 4.91 6.14 -8.72
C LYS A 70 4.44 6.68 -7.37
N PRO A 71 5.31 7.41 -6.63
CA PRO A 71 4.94 7.93 -5.33
C PRO A 71 3.67 8.78 -5.37
N LYS A 72 2.76 8.53 -4.43
CA LYS A 72 1.50 9.26 -4.26
C LYS A 72 1.03 9.16 -2.82
N THR A 73 0.09 10.02 -2.44
CA THR A 73 -0.39 10.07 -1.06
C THR A 73 -1.29 8.89 -0.72
N ILE A 74 -1.34 8.50 0.56
CA ILE A 74 -2.25 7.47 1.06
C ILE A 74 -3.71 7.80 0.70
N GLY A 75 -4.12 9.06 0.83
CA GLY A 75 -5.46 9.50 0.45
C GLY A 75 -5.77 9.30 -1.04
N ALA A 76 -4.78 9.44 -1.94
CA ALA A 76 -4.96 9.18 -3.37
C ALA A 76 -5.11 7.68 -3.67
N ILE A 77 -4.42 6.82 -2.91
CA ILE A 77 -4.55 5.36 -3.01
C ILE A 77 -5.96 4.93 -2.62
N ASN A 78 -6.44 5.37 -1.45
CA ASN A 78 -7.77 5.01 -0.94
C ASN A 78 -8.91 5.49 -1.86
N LYS A 79 -8.82 6.70 -2.42
CA LYS A 79 -9.78 7.21 -3.41
C LYS A 79 -9.78 6.42 -4.72
N GLY A 80 -8.62 5.90 -5.13
CA GLY A 80 -8.52 5.04 -6.31
C GLY A 80 -9.24 3.70 -6.14
N LYS A 81 -9.37 3.20 -4.91
CA LYS A 81 -10.05 1.95 -4.59
C LYS A 81 -11.58 2.11 -4.53
N SER A 82 -12.09 3.24 -4.02
CA SER A 82 -13.53 3.50 -3.96
C SER A 82 -14.20 3.79 -5.32
N GLY A 83 -13.43 4.04 -6.38
CA GLY A 83 -13.94 4.34 -7.72
C GLY A 83 -14.15 3.14 -8.65
N ASN A 84 -13.93 1.89 -8.19
CA ASN A 84 -13.96 0.70 -9.05
C ASN A 84 -15.10 -0.29 -8.74
N SER A 85 -16.07 0.09 -7.90
CA SER A 85 -17.25 -0.73 -7.54
C SER A 85 -18.53 -0.37 -8.31
N GLU A 86 -18.54 0.72 -9.09
CA GLU A 86 -19.69 1.13 -9.93
C GLU A 86 -19.32 1.10 -11.41
N GLY A 87 -19.40 -0.06 -12.08
CA GLY A 87 -19.14 -0.06 -13.53
C GLY A 87 -19.07 -1.38 -14.29
N ARG A 88 -19.66 -2.49 -13.82
CA ARG A 88 -19.66 -3.77 -14.59
C ARG A 88 -21.01 -4.47 -14.75
N TYR A 89 -22.14 -3.78 -14.58
CA TYR A 89 -23.47 -4.36 -14.79
C TYR A 89 -24.35 -3.56 -15.76
N THR A 90 -23.85 -3.20 -16.94
CA THR A 90 -24.68 -2.91 -18.13
C THR A 90 -23.78 -3.19 -19.33
N GLU A 91 -23.78 -4.37 -19.92
CA GLU A 91 -24.48 -4.63 -21.19
C GLU A 91 -24.46 -6.16 -21.45
N LEU A 92 -25.53 -6.87 -21.11
CA LEU A 92 -25.79 -8.23 -21.62
C LEU A 92 -27.29 -8.47 -21.92
N THR A 93 -28.06 -7.43 -22.19
CA THR A 93 -29.42 -7.59 -22.72
C THR A 93 -29.71 -6.50 -23.75
N GLY A 94 -29.78 -6.89 -25.02
CA GLY A 94 -30.16 -6.05 -26.16
C GLY A 94 -29.72 -6.67 -27.47
#